data_AF-A0A0D8XTL3-F1
#
_entry.id   AF-A0A0D8XTL3-F1
#
_cell.length_a   1.000
_cell.length_b   1.000
_cell.length_c   1.000
_cell.angle_alpha   90.00
_cell.angle_beta   90.00
_cell.angle_gamma   90.00
#
_symmetry.space_group_name_H-M   'P 1'
#
loop_
_entity.id
_entity.type
_entity.pdbx_description
1 polymer ?
#
loop_
_entity_poly.entity_id
_entity_poly.type
_entity_poly.pdbx_seq_one_letter_code
_entity_poly.pdbx_strand_id
1 'polypeptide(L)'
;MGPTGKTICVDLTSNNSSSTRECTDDQLMNMQTMPSIEQYADMGWSRWWWTRLLWAMFDLIMDFIYFVDMFFRTRTGFLEQGLVVRDIDKIKKKYYESKQFKYDIISIIPADYALGWPWPIPWFRPFPVVRLNRLFRLDRVRDCIERTETRNVKDTLLRRYIYSFYWSTLILTTIGEVPGPVQNIEYLFVTLDLMCGVLIFATIVGNVGSMISNMSAARTEFQTKMDGIKQYMELRRVSKQLEARVIKWFDYLWANKQSLSDQQVLKVLPDKLQAEIAMQVHFETLRKVRIFQDCEAGLLAELVLKLQLQVFSPGDYICRKGDIGREMYIVKRGKLQVVGDDGQKVFYS
;
A
#
# COMPACT_ATOMS: atom_id res chain seq x y z
N MET A 1 18.64 23.50 -10.14
CA MET A 1 19.72 24.29 -10.77
C MET A 1 19.10 25.60 -11.27
N GLY A 2 19.62 26.77 -10.86
CA GLY A 2 19.08 28.05 -11.34
C GLY A 2 19.17 28.24 -12.87
N PRO A 3 18.48 29.24 -13.44
CA PRO A 3 18.41 29.46 -14.89
C PRO A 3 19.77 29.70 -15.54
N THR A 4 19.92 29.21 -16.78
CA THR A 4 21.13 29.36 -17.61
C THR A 4 21.10 30.55 -18.57
N GLY A 5 19.98 31.26 -18.62
CA GLY A 5 19.78 32.45 -19.44
C GLY A 5 18.78 33.43 -18.82
N LYS A 6 18.67 34.62 -19.44
CA LYS A 6 17.68 35.64 -19.14
C LYS A 6 16.46 35.45 -20.02
N THR A 7 15.30 35.74 -19.46
CA THR A 7 14.02 35.74 -20.18
C THR A 7 13.81 37.13 -20.80
N ILE A 8 13.70 37.20 -22.12
CA ILE A 8 13.60 38.44 -22.88
C ILE A 8 12.22 38.56 -23.52
N CYS A 9 11.60 39.72 -23.29
CA CYS A 9 10.33 40.11 -23.86
C CYS A 9 10.55 41.19 -24.93
N VAL A 10 9.74 41.14 -25.98
CA VAL A 10 9.73 42.18 -27.02
C VAL A 10 8.80 43.29 -26.54
N ASP A 11 9.35 44.48 -26.36
CA ASP A 11 8.58 45.67 -25.99
C ASP A 11 8.37 46.56 -27.22
N LEU A 12 7.10 46.84 -27.54
CA LEU A 12 6.71 47.71 -28.65
C LEU A 12 6.61 49.14 -28.10
N THR A 13 7.65 49.94 -28.33
CA THR A 13 7.62 51.36 -27.95
C THR A 13 6.72 52.15 -28.90
N SER A 14 6.17 53.28 -28.46
CA SER A 14 5.20 54.09 -29.21
C SER A 14 5.68 54.61 -30.58
N ASN A 15 6.97 54.46 -30.90
CA ASN A 15 7.59 54.87 -32.15
C ASN A 15 7.84 53.71 -33.15
N ASN A 16 7.13 52.57 -33.02
CA ASN A 16 7.29 51.40 -33.89
C ASN A 16 8.70 50.77 -33.89
N SER A 17 9.56 51.10 -32.93
CA SER A 17 10.81 50.37 -32.69
C SER A 17 10.59 49.29 -31.64
N SER A 18 10.82 48.03 -32.05
CA SER A 18 10.85 46.88 -31.15
C SER A 18 12.19 46.85 -30.42
N SER A 19 12.15 46.88 -29.09
CA SER A 19 13.35 46.71 -28.26
C SER A 19 13.20 45.46 -27.41
N THR A 20 14.23 44.63 -27.37
CA THR A 20 14.29 43.43 -26.53
C THR A 20 14.82 43.82 -25.15
N ARG A 21 14.04 43.55 -24.10
CA ARG A 21 14.42 43.81 -22.71
C ARG A 21 14.13 42.60 -21.83
N GLU A 22 14.78 42.55 -20.67
CA GLU A 22 14.50 41.53 -19.65
C GLU A 22 13.04 41.68 -19.18
N CYS A 23 12.29 40.59 -19.20
CA CYS A 23 10.85 40.62 -18.92
C CYS A 23 10.56 41.11 -17.50
N THR A 24 9.57 42.00 -17.35
CA THR A 24 9.02 42.35 -16.04
C THR A 24 7.94 41.36 -15.60
N ASP A 25 7.64 41.34 -14.30
CA ASP A 25 6.62 40.47 -13.73
C ASP A 25 5.22 40.70 -14.34
N ASP A 26 4.89 41.96 -14.66
CA ASP A 26 3.63 42.33 -15.31
C ASP A 26 3.56 41.85 -16.77
N GLN A 27 4.68 41.91 -17.49
CA GLN A 27 4.77 41.37 -18.85
C GLN A 27 4.56 39.85 -18.86
N LEU A 28 5.03 39.14 -17.83
CA LEU A 28 4.82 37.69 -17.67
C LEU A 28 3.39 37.31 -17.26
N MET A 29 2.55 38.27 -16.85
CA MET A 29 1.13 38.02 -16.55
C MET A 29 0.22 38.17 -17.77
N ASN A 30 0.54 39.09 -18.68
CA ASN A 30 -0.28 39.46 -19.83
C ASN A 30 0.50 39.31 -21.15
N MET A 31 1.03 38.11 -21.39
CA MET A 31 1.85 37.83 -22.58
C MET A 31 0.99 37.62 -23.82
N GLN A 32 1.35 38.28 -24.92
CA GLN A 32 0.79 38.00 -26.25
C GLN A 32 1.59 36.92 -27.01
N THR A 33 2.87 36.75 -26.67
CA THR A 33 3.79 35.76 -27.23
C THR A 33 4.74 35.28 -26.15
N MET A 34 5.24 34.04 -26.26
CA MET A 34 6.21 33.51 -25.29
C MET A 34 7.55 34.26 -25.34
N PRO A 35 8.19 34.49 -24.19
CA PRO A 35 9.48 35.17 -24.15
C PRO A 35 10.61 34.26 -24.66
N SER A 36 11.60 34.89 -25.28
CA SER A 36 12.81 34.22 -25.74
C SER A 36 13.86 34.13 -24.62
N ILE A 37 14.81 33.20 -24.73
CA ILE A 37 15.87 33.03 -23.73
C ILE A 37 17.21 33.43 -24.34
N GLU A 38 17.86 34.45 -23.77
CA GLU A 38 19.25 34.79 -24.07
C GLU A 38 20.18 34.14 -23.04
N GLN A 39 21.19 33.41 -23.52
CA GLN A 39 22.09 32.68 -22.63
C GLN A 39 23.07 33.62 -21.92
N TYR A 40 23.34 33.36 -20.64
CA TYR A 40 24.44 34.04 -19.95
C TYR A 40 25.79 33.58 -20.50
N ALA A 41 26.78 34.47 -20.56
CA ALA A 41 28.13 34.14 -21.00
C ALA A 41 28.80 33.03 -20.16
N ASP A 42 28.50 32.99 -18.86
CA ASP A 42 28.94 31.96 -17.92
C ASP A 42 27.84 30.93 -17.64
N MET A 43 26.81 30.85 -18.48
CA MET A 43 25.61 30.02 -18.26
C MET A 43 24.98 30.18 -16.87
N GLY A 44 25.15 31.33 -16.19
CA GLY A 44 24.57 31.61 -14.87
C GLY A 44 25.34 31.03 -13.68
N TRP A 45 26.61 30.62 -13.85
CA TRP A 45 27.43 30.12 -12.74
C TRP A 45 27.65 31.18 -11.65
N SER A 46 28.02 32.41 -12.01
CA SER A 46 28.24 33.51 -11.06
C SER A 46 27.01 33.85 -10.22
N ARG A 47 25.82 33.77 -10.81
CA ARG A 47 24.54 34.14 -10.17
C ARG A 47 23.88 33.02 -9.40
N TRP A 48 24.20 31.76 -9.68
CA TRP A 48 23.48 30.60 -9.11
C TRP A 48 24.42 29.55 -8.53
N TRP A 49 25.69 29.87 -8.28
CA TRP A 49 26.70 28.91 -7.80
C TRP A 49 26.28 28.22 -6.51
N TRP A 50 25.65 28.92 -5.56
CA TRP A 50 25.18 28.33 -4.30
C TRP A 50 24.10 27.28 -4.53
N THR A 51 23.11 27.56 -5.37
CA THR A 51 22.07 26.57 -5.70
C THR A 51 22.65 25.34 -6.38
N ARG A 52 23.62 25.55 -7.28
CA ARG A 52 24.30 24.47 -7.98
C ARG A 52 25.16 23.65 -7.03
N LEU A 53 25.94 24.29 -6.17
CA LEU A 53 26.72 23.65 -5.11
C LEU A 53 25.83 22.79 -4.20
N LEU A 54 24.66 23.29 -3.80
CA LEU A 54 23.69 22.49 -3.05
C LEU A 54 23.26 21.23 -3.82
N TRP A 55 22.95 21.34 -5.12
CA TRP A 55 22.65 20.17 -5.95
C TRP A 55 23.83 19.19 -6.04
N ALA A 56 25.06 19.67 -6.22
CA ALA A 56 26.26 18.82 -6.21
C ALA A 56 26.44 18.09 -4.87
N MET A 57 26.17 18.76 -3.74
CA MET A 57 26.25 18.15 -2.42
C MET A 57 25.20 17.05 -2.26
N PHE A 58 23.97 17.28 -2.71
CA PHE A 58 22.92 16.25 -2.68
C PHE A 58 23.28 15.05 -3.55
N ASP A 59 23.76 15.29 -4.77
CA ASP A 59 24.18 14.22 -5.68
C ASP A 59 25.32 13.39 -5.04
N LEU A 60 26.32 14.05 -4.42
CA LEU A 60 27.44 13.37 -3.77
C LEU A 60 27.00 12.54 -2.56
N ILE A 61 26.06 13.06 -1.77
CA ILE A 61 25.48 12.32 -0.65
C ILE A 61 24.74 11.07 -1.16
N MET A 62 23.98 11.19 -2.24
CA MET A 62 23.28 10.04 -2.82
C MET A 62 24.25 9.00 -3.37
N ASP A 63 25.29 9.41 -4.09
CA ASP A 63 26.34 8.52 -4.60
C ASP A 63 27.04 7.78 -3.45
N PHE A 64 27.31 8.47 -2.34
CA PHE A 64 27.87 7.86 -1.14
C PHE A 64 26.93 6.82 -0.53
N ILE A 65 25.62 7.11 -0.44
CA ILE A 65 24.62 6.14 0.04
C ILE A 65 24.60 4.91 -0.87
N TYR A 66 24.60 5.07 -2.20
CA TYR A 66 24.65 3.95 -3.15
C TYR A 66 25.92 3.11 -3.01
N PHE A 67 27.07 3.76 -2.82
CA PHE A 67 28.33 3.06 -2.58
C PHE A 67 28.29 2.24 -1.27
N VAL A 68 27.76 2.82 -0.19
CA VAL A 68 27.61 2.14 1.11
C VAL A 68 26.63 0.96 1.00
N ASP A 69 25.51 1.13 0.31
CA ASP A 69 24.53 0.06 0.05
C ASP A 69 25.18 -1.08 -0.75
N MET A 70 25.95 -0.77 -1.80
CA MET A 70 26.71 -1.76 -2.56
C MET A 70 27.69 -2.52 -1.66
N PHE A 71 28.40 -1.82 -0.76
CA PHE A 71 29.31 -2.46 0.20
C PHE A 71 28.56 -3.43 1.13
N PHE A 72 27.43 -3.01 1.71
CA PHE A 72 26.62 -3.89 2.56
C PHE A 72 26.10 -5.11 1.78
N ARG A 73 25.68 -4.95 0.52
CA ARG A 73 25.21 -6.06 -0.32
C ARG A 73 26.28 -7.12 -0.56
N THR A 74 27.56 -6.74 -0.65
CA THR A 74 28.67 -7.73 -0.72
C THR A 74 28.88 -8.54 0.57
N ARG A 75 28.21 -8.15 1.67
CA ARG A 75 28.33 -8.76 3.00
C ARG A 75 27.03 -9.35 3.52
N THR A 76 25.89 -9.06 2.89
CA THR A 76 24.61 -9.65 3.27
C THR A 76 24.54 -11.11 2.87
N GLY A 77 24.33 -11.98 3.86
CA GLY A 77 24.15 -13.41 3.63
C GLY A 77 22.87 -13.73 2.85
N PHE A 78 22.87 -14.86 2.16
CA PHE A 78 21.71 -15.36 1.43
C PHE A 78 21.21 -16.66 2.04
N LEU A 79 19.94 -16.99 1.83
CA LEU A 79 19.35 -18.25 2.26
C LEU A 79 19.65 -19.35 1.22
N GLU A 80 20.20 -20.45 1.69
CA GLU A 80 20.40 -21.68 0.92
C GLU A 80 19.89 -22.85 1.77
N GLN A 81 18.89 -23.58 1.28
CA GLN A 81 18.27 -24.72 1.99
C GLN A 81 17.77 -24.40 3.43
N GLY A 82 17.29 -23.17 3.65
CA GLY A 82 16.78 -22.74 4.96
C GLY A 82 17.85 -22.29 5.96
N LEU A 83 19.13 -22.37 5.60
CA LEU A 83 20.24 -21.83 6.40
C LEU A 83 20.78 -20.55 5.77
N VAL A 84 21.11 -19.57 6.62
CA VAL A 84 21.73 -18.33 6.17
C VAL A 84 23.23 -18.57 5.96
N VAL A 85 23.68 -18.55 4.71
CA VAL A 85 25.10 -18.65 4.36
C VAL A 85 25.76 -17.30 4.62
N ARG A 86 26.71 -17.26 5.57
CA ARG A 86 27.46 -16.05 5.96
C ARG A 86 28.90 -16.02 5.43
N ASP A 87 29.27 -17.01 4.62
CA ASP A 87 30.61 -17.13 4.04
C ASP A 87 30.85 -16.02 3.00
N ILE A 88 31.84 -15.18 3.27
CA ILE A 88 32.13 -13.96 2.51
C ILE A 88 32.50 -14.30 1.06
N ASP A 89 33.25 -15.38 0.83
CA ASP A 89 33.75 -15.72 -0.51
C ASP A 89 32.63 -16.27 -1.40
N LYS A 90 31.72 -17.06 -0.80
CA LYS A 90 30.51 -17.54 -1.48
C LYS A 90 29.54 -16.40 -1.80
N ILE A 91 29.35 -15.46 -0.88
CA ILE A 91 28.49 -14.29 -1.08
C ILE A 91 29.02 -13.44 -2.23
N LYS A 92 30.32 -13.11 -2.22
CA LYS A 92 30.96 -12.31 -3.27
C LYS A 92 30.84 -12.96 -4.64
N LYS A 93 31.19 -14.25 -4.76
CA LYS A 93 31.10 -14.97 -6.03
C LYS A 93 29.70 -14.92 -6.62
N LYS A 94 28.68 -15.21 -5.81
CA LYS A 94 27.28 -15.15 -6.21
C LYS A 94 26.83 -13.74 -6.59
N TYR A 95 27.29 -12.72 -5.86
CA TYR A 95 26.97 -11.33 -6.15
C TYR A 95 27.58 -10.87 -7.48
N TYR A 96 28.86 -11.17 -7.75
CA TYR A 96 29.53 -10.82 -9.02
C TYR A 96 28.95 -11.55 -10.23
N GLU A 97 28.45 -12.78 -10.07
CA GLU A 97 27.77 -13.52 -11.12
C GLU A 97 26.34 -13.00 -11.39
N SER A 98 25.73 -12.30 -10.44
CA SER A 98 24.38 -11.75 -10.57
C SER A 98 24.32 -10.55 -11.51
N LYS A 99 23.19 -10.39 -12.20
CA LYS A 99 22.89 -9.16 -12.97
C LYS A 99 22.82 -7.92 -12.09
N GLN A 100 22.59 -8.10 -10.79
CA GLN A 100 22.53 -7.03 -9.79
C GLN A 100 23.81 -6.20 -9.74
N PHE A 101 24.98 -6.86 -9.77
CA PHE A 101 26.28 -6.18 -9.75
C PHE A 101 26.46 -5.23 -10.95
N LYS A 102 25.94 -5.61 -12.12
CA LYS A 102 25.99 -4.75 -13.32
C LYS A 102 25.15 -3.48 -13.14
N TYR A 103 23.96 -3.60 -12.54
CA TYR A 103 23.12 -2.43 -12.25
C TYR A 103 23.75 -1.51 -11.20
N ASP A 104 24.34 -2.09 -10.15
CA ASP A 104 24.98 -1.34 -9.05
C ASP A 104 26.23 -0.57 -9.53
N ILE A 105 27.01 -1.12 -10.47
CA ILE A 105 28.12 -0.38 -11.10
C ILE A 105 27.59 0.78 -11.94
N ILE A 106 26.58 0.54 -12.78
CA ILE A 106 26.04 1.57 -13.69
C ILE A 106 25.48 2.75 -12.89
N SER A 107 24.90 2.52 -11.71
CA SER A 107 24.37 3.60 -10.85
C SER A 107 25.44 4.45 -10.15
N ILE A 108 26.70 3.99 -10.09
CA ILE A 108 27.80 4.71 -9.43
C ILE A 108 28.64 5.52 -10.44
N ILE A 109 28.49 5.29 -11.75
CA ILE A 109 29.26 6.01 -12.77
C ILE A 109 28.86 7.50 -12.74
N PRO A 110 29.79 8.44 -12.46
CA PRO A 110 29.52 9.87 -12.30
C PRO A 110 29.34 10.57 -13.66
N ALA A 111 28.62 9.94 -14.59
CA ALA A 111 28.33 10.49 -15.92
C ALA A 111 27.55 11.82 -15.82
N ASP A 112 26.79 12.00 -14.74
CA ASP A 112 25.98 13.19 -14.47
C ASP A 112 26.81 14.44 -14.14
N TYR A 113 27.95 14.31 -13.46
CA TYR A 113 28.82 15.46 -13.17
C TYR A 113 29.54 15.94 -14.43
N ALA A 114 30.01 15.00 -15.25
CA ALA A 114 30.73 15.32 -16.48
C ALA A 114 29.81 15.89 -17.56
N LEU A 115 28.59 15.33 -17.73
CA LEU A 115 27.74 15.65 -18.87
C LEU A 115 26.45 16.43 -18.54
N GLY A 116 26.01 16.41 -17.28
CA GLY A 116 24.75 17.04 -16.84
C GLY A 116 24.89 18.50 -16.41
N TRP A 117 26.10 18.96 -16.09
CA TRP A 117 26.33 20.34 -15.64
C TRP A 117 26.58 21.31 -16.81
N PRO A 118 26.12 22.57 -16.71
CA PRO A 118 26.25 23.58 -17.77
C PRO A 118 27.67 24.14 -17.82
N TRP A 119 28.64 23.40 -18.36
CA TRP A 119 30.02 23.87 -18.47
C TRP A 119 30.11 25.12 -19.36
N PRO A 120 30.98 26.10 -19.05
CA PRO A 120 31.16 27.34 -19.82
C PRO A 120 31.96 27.10 -21.10
N ILE A 121 31.59 26.07 -21.87
CA ILE A 121 32.23 25.66 -23.12
C ILE A 121 31.22 25.92 -24.25
N PRO A 122 31.54 26.75 -25.28
CA PRO A 122 30.55 27.25 -26.25
C PRO A 122 29.78 26.18 -27.05
N TRP A 123 30.40 25.04 -27.35
CA TRP A 123 29.75 23.91 -28.04
C TRP A 123 29.10 22.89 -27.10
N PHE A 124 29.39 22.98 -25.80
CA PHE A 124 28.88 22.05 -24.80
C PHE A 124 27.60 22.62 -24.19
N ARG A 125 26.45 22.21 -24.73
CA ARG A 125 25.19 22.38 -23.99
C ARG A 125 25.16 21.29 -22.91
N PRO A 126 24.78 21.59 -21.66
CA PRO A 126 24.51 20.53 -20.70
C PRO A 126 23.57 19.53 -21.37
N PHE A 127 23.88 18.25 -21.24
CA PHE A 127 22.96 17.19 -21.63
C PHE A 127 22.21 16.78 -20.36
N PRO A 128 21.05 17.40 -20.05
CA PRO A 128 20.13 16.83 -19.08
C PRO A 128 19.73 15.39 -19.45
N VAL A 129 20.02 14.97 -20.69
CA VAL A 129 19.87 13.64 -21.25
C VAL A 129 20.75 12.57 -20.60
N VAL A 130 21.81 12.92 -19.88
CA VAL A 130 22.58 11.91 -19.13
C VAL A 130 21.86 11.50 -17.83
N ARG A 131 20.94 12.35 -17.34
CA ARG A 131 19.92 12.01 -16.34
C ARG A 131 18.65 11.36 -16.93
N LEU A 132 18.55 11.20 -18.26
CA LEU A 132 17.36 10.68 -18.98
C LEU A 132 17.28 9.14 -19.08
N ASN A 133 17.80 8.40 -18.09
CA ASN A 133 17.20 7.08 -17.80
C ASN A 133 15.76 7.20 -17.24
N ARG A 134 15.22 8.42 -17.08
CA ARG A 134 13.80 8.69 -16.82
C ARG A 134 13.25 9.91 -17.58
N LEU A 135 12.25 9.62 -18.42
CA LEU A 135 11.18 10.48 -18.93
C LEU A 135 11.52 11.65 -19.89
N PHE A 136 11.38 11.33 -21.18
CA PHE A 136 10.76 12.13 -22.26
C PHE A 136 11.01 13.66 -22.37
N ARG A 137 11.47 14.03 -23.57
CA ARG A 137 11.73 15.38 -24.09
C ARG A 137 10.68 16.44 -23.71
N LEU A 138 11.12 17.47 -22.99
CA LEU A 138 10.36 18.66 -22.59
C LEU A 138 10.14 19.70 -23.71
N ASP A 139 10.66 19.48 -24.93
CA ASP A 139 10.49 20.45 -26.02
C ASP A 139 9.03 20.57 -26.51
N ARG A 140 8.20 19.54 -26.34
CA ARG A 140 6.77 19.57 -26.72
C ARG A 140 5.82 20.10 -25.65
N VAL A 141 6.24 20.07 -24.38
CA VAL A 141 5.42 20.61 -23.27
C VAL A 141 5.30 22.12 -23.40
N ARG A 142 6.35 22.80 -23.89
CA ARG A 142 6.33 24.24 -24.17
C ARG A 142 5.23 24.60 -25.17
N ASP A 143 5.15 23.88 -26.30
CA ASP A 143 4.19 24.15 -27.37
C ASP A 143 2.73 23.83 -26.97
N CYS A 144 2.53 22.98 -25.96
CA CYS A 144 1.22 22.68 -25.35
C CYS A 144 0.80 23.76 -24.34
N ILE A 145 1.74 24.23 -23.50
CA ILE A 145 1.54 25.36 -22.58
C ILE A 145 1.22 26.64 -23.36
N GLU A 146 1.86 26.83 -24.53
CA GLU A 146 1.62 27.96 -25.44
C GLU A 146 0.18 28.06 -25.93
N ARG A 147 -0.55 26.94 -26.04
CA ARG A 147 -1.95 26.92 -26.49
C ARG A 147 -2.98 27.09 -25.39
N THR A 148 -2.58 27.07 -24.12
CA THR A 148 -3.48 27.05 -22.96
C THR A 148 -3.43 28.27 -22.06
N GLU A 149 -2.38 29.07 -22.14
CA GLU A 149 -2.23 30.27 -21.32
C GLU A 149 -2.69 31.54 -22.05
N THR A 150 -4.00 31.78 -22.07
CA THR A 150 -4.58 33.11 -22.39
C THR A 150 -5.30 33.75 -21.19
N ARG A 151 -4.99 33.32 -19.96
CA ARG A 151 -5.60 33.87 -18.73
C ARG A 151 -4.55 34.46 -17.81
N ASN A 152 -4.68 35.77 -17.55
CA ASN A 152 -3.99 36.66 -16.59
C ASN A 152 -3.40 35.98 -15.34
N VAL A 153 -2.33 35.20 -15.48
CA VAL A 153 -1.63 34.52 -14.39
C VAL A 153 -0.15 34.49 -14.75
N LYS A 154 0.72 34.84 -13.79
CA LYS A 154 2.17 34.92 -13.99
C LYS A 154 2.78 33.57 -14.39
N ASP A 155 3.44 33.53 -15.54
CA ASP A 155 4.20 32.36 -15.99
C ASP A 155 5.48 32.19 -15.15
N THR A 156 5.47 31.17 -14.29
CA THR A 156 6.57 30.81 -13.39
C THR A 156 6.84 29.31 -13.48
N LEU A 157 8.06 28.88 -13.12
CA LEU A 157 8.41 27.45 -13.11
C LEU A 157 7.44 26.61 -12.26
N LEU A 158 7.00 27.13 -11.12
CA LEU A 158 6.04 26.49 -10.23
C LEU A 158 4.68 26.33 -10.90
N ARG A 159 4.21 27.35 -11.63
CA ARG A 159 2.95 27.30 -12.39
C ARG A 159 3.00 26.23 -13.48
N ARG A 160 4.06 26.20 -14.28
CA ARG A 160 4.24 25.20 -15.36
C ARG A 160 4.22 23.77 -14.81
N TYR A 161 4.86 23.54 -13.66
CA TYR A 161 4.86 22.24 -12.98
C TYR A 161 3.48 21.85 -12.46
N ILE A 162 2.79 22.76 -11.75
CA ILE A 162 1.44 22.50 -11.20
C ILE A 162 0.45 22.21 -12.32
N TYR A 163 0.49 22.97 -13.41
CA TYR A 163 -0.39 22.76 -14.55
C TYR A 163 -0.11 21.42 -15.25
N SER A 164 1.16 21.09 -15.48
CA SER A 164 1.55 19.81 -16.08
C SER A 164 1.13 18.62 -15.22
N PHE A 165 1.25 18.75 -13.90
CA PHE A 165 0.80 17.73 -12.94
C PHE A 165 -0.72 17.58 -12.92
N TYR A 166 -1.46 18.71 -12.93
CA TYR A 166 -2.91 18.73 -13.05
C TYR A 166 -3.38 18.05 -14.34
N TRP A 167 -2.79 18.42 -15.48
CA TRP A 167 -3.09 17.84 -16.79
C TRP A 167 -2.85 16.31 -16.80
N SER A 168 -1.68 15.88 -16.33
CA SER A 168 -1.35 14.45 -16.26
C SER A 168 -2.29 13.68 -15.34
N THR A 169 -2.66 14.26 -14.19
CA THR A 169 -3.60 13.64 -13.26
C THR A 169 -4.96 13.43 -13.93
N LEU A 170 -5.51 14.45 -14.62
CA LEU A 170 -6.81 14.35 -15.28
C LEU A 170 -6.85 13.31 -16.41
N ILE A 171 -5.77 13.19 -17.19
CA ILE A 171 -5.64 12.18 -18.24
C ILE A 171 -5.53 10.77 -17.62
N LEU A 172 -4.69 10.61 -16.59
CA LEU A 172 -4.50 9.33 -15.91
C LEU A 172 -5.75 8.85 -15.18
N THR A 173 -6.57 9.78 -14.64
CA THR A 173 -7.85 9.46 -14.01
C THR A 173 -9.02 9.40 -14.99
N THR A 174 -8.76 9.50 -16.30
CA THR A 174 -9.79 9.41 -17.37
C THR A 174 -10.89 10.47 -17.32
N ILE A 175 -10.66 11.59 -16.61
CA ILE A 175 -11.63 12.70 -16.54
C ILE A 175 -11.62 13.49 -17.85
N GLY A 176 -10.44 13.73 -18.42
CA GLY A 176 -10.30 14.26 -19.79
C GLY A 176 -10.73 15.71 -20.00
N GLU A 177 -10.94 16.50 -18.94
CA GLU A 177 -11.26 17.94 -19.00
C GLU A 177 -10.02 18.79 -19.35
N VAL A 178 -9.37 18.46 -20.47
CA VAL A 178 -8.20 19.18 -20.97
C VAL A 178 -8.39 19.53 -22.45
N PRO A 179 -7.70 20.57 -22.96
CA PRO A 179 -7.82 20.93 -24.36
C PRO A 179 -7.39 19.80 -25.29
N GLY A 180 -8.15 19.62 -26.36
CA GLY A 180 -7.93 18.55 -27.33
C GLY A 180 -6.60 18.72 -28.09
N PRO A 181 -5.96 17.61 -28.50
CA PRO A 181 -4.76 17.65 -29.33
C PRO A 181 -5.07 18.27 -30.70
N VAL A 182 -4.12 19.00 -31.27
CA VAL A 182 -4.26 19.67 -32.58
C VAL A 182 -3.37 19.00 -33.61
N GLN A 183 -2.16 18.57 -33.22
CA GLN A 183 -1.20 17.93 -34.12
C GLN A 183 -1.29 16.40 -34.03
N ASN A 184 -1.08 15.69 -35.15
CA ASN A 184 -1.10 14.23 -35.22
C ASN A 184 -0.22 13.55 -34.15
N ILE A 185 0.89 14.18 -33.82
CA ILE A 185 1.82 13.67 -32.82
C ILE A 185 1.29 13.79 -31.38
N GLU A 186 0.45 14.79 -31.12
CA GLU A 186 -0.24 14.98 -29.85
C GLU A 186 -1.39 14.00 -29.72
N TYR A 187 -2.11 13.73 -30.82
CA TYR A 187 -3.11 12.65 -30.85
C TYR A 187 -2.49 11.32 -30.45
N LEU A 188 -1.33 10.95 -31.02
CA LEU A 188 -0.63 9.72 -30.65
C LEU A 188 -0.22 9.73 -29.17
N PHE A 189 0.31 10.84 -28.66
CA PHE A 189 0.71 10.98 -27.26
C PHE A 189 -0.47 10.83 -26.29
N VAL A 190 -1.54 11.61 -26.49
CA VAL A 190 -2.74 11.59 -25.64
C VAL A 190 -3.42 10.21 -25.69
N THR A 191 -3.45 9.56 -26.86
CA THR A 191 -4.03 8.21 -27.00
C THR A 191 -3.25 7.19 -26.18
N LEU A 192 -1.92 7.20 -26.26
CA LEU A 192 -1.07 6.29 -25.47
C LEU A 192 -1.18 6.57 -23.97
N ASP A 193 -1.20 7.84 -23.57
CA ASP A 193 -1.31 8.23 -22.16
C ASP A 193 -2.68 7.86 -21.58
N LEU A 194 -3.76 8.00 -22.36
CA LEU A 194 -5.10 7.56 -21.98
C LEU A 194 -5.18 6.03 -21.84
N MET A 195 -4.55 5.25 -22.75
CA MET A 195 -4.49 3.80 -22.61
C MET A 195 -3.76 3.38 -21.33
N CYS A 196 -2.64 4.03 -21.01
CA CYS A 196 -1.92 3.81 -19.76
C CYS A 196 -2.78 4.21 -18.54
N GLY A 197 -3.46 5.35 -18.61
CA GLY A 197 -4.36 5.85 -17.56
C GLY A 197 -5.48 4.87 -17.23
N VAL A 198 -6.18 4.36 -18.24
CA VAL A 198 -7.25 3.35 -18.07
C VAL A 198 -6.73 2.10 -17.35
N LEU A 199 -5.54 1.59 -17.72
CA LEU A 199 -4.95 0.41 -17.07
C LEU A 199 -4.59 0.67 -15.61
N ILE A 200 -3.99 1.83 -15.32
CA ILE A 200 -3.62 2.22 -13.96
C ILE A 200 -4.88 2.38 -13.11
N PHE A 201 -5.89 3.10 -13.61
CA PHE A 201 -7.15 3.31 -12.92
C PHE A 201 -7.89 2.00 -12.64
N ALA A 202 -7.99 1.11 -13.63
CA ALA A 202 -8.59 -0.22 -13.46
C ALA A 202 -7.87 -1.05 -12.40
N THR A 203 -6.53 -0.98 -12.35
CA THR A 203 -5.74 -1.69 -11.34
C THR A 203 -5.99 -1.13 -9.94
N ILE A 204 -6.07 0.18 -9.78
CA ILE A 204 -6.36 0.84 -8.49
C ILE A 204 -7.74 0.41 -7.99
N VAL A 205 -8.78 0.54 -8.83
CA VAL A 205 -10.15 0.16 -8.47
C VAL A 205 -10.24 -1.34 -8.14
N GLY A 206 -9.56 -2.20 -8.92
CA GLY A 206 -9.51 -3.64 -8.67
C GLY A 206 -8.88 -3.99 -7.33
N ASN A 207 -7.74 -3.35 -7.00
CA ASN A 207 -7.04 -3.56 -5.73
C ASN A 207 -7.86 -3.06 -4.54
N VAL A 208 -8.47 -1.88 -4.64
CA VAL A 208 -9.37 -1.34 -3.61
C VAL A 208 -10.58 -2.27 -3.42
N GLY A 209 -11.18 -2.76 -4.51
CA GLY A 209 -12.27 -3.73 -4.46
C GLY A 209 -11.88 -5.04 -3.76
N SER A 210 -10.70 -5.58 -4.10
CA SER A 210 -10.16 -6.78 -3.44
C SER A 210 -9.92 -6.54 -1.95
N MET A 211 -9.36 -5.39 -1.57
CA MET A 211 -9.16 -5.02 -0.17
C MET A 211 -10.49 -4.96 0.60
N ILE A 212 -11.53 -4.36 0.03
CA ILE A 212 -12.86 -4.27 0.64
C ILE A 212 -13.48 -5.66 0.82
N SER A 213 -13.38 -6.52 -0.21
CA SER A 213 -13.88 -7.90 -0.15
C SER A 213 -13.16 -8.71 0.92
N ASN A 214 -11.83 -8.62 0.99
CA ASN A 214 -11.02 -9.32 1.99
C ASN A 214 -11.29 -8.83 3.42
N MET A 215 -11.41 -7.51 3.61
CA MET A 215 -11.71 -6.92 4.92
C MET A 215 -13.09 -7.35 5.44
N SER A 216 -14.06 -7.53 4.53
CA SER A 216 -15.41 -7.96 4.89
C SER A 216 -15.62 -9.48 4.85
N ALA A 217 -14.60 -10.27 4.49
CA ALA A 217 -14.72 -11.70 4.22
C ALA A 217 -15.36 -12.50 5.37
N ALA A 218 -14.90 -12.30 6.61
CA ALA A 218 -15.43 -13.01 7.79
C ALA A 218 -16.90 -12.66 8.06
N ARG A 219 -17.30 -11.41 7.84
CA ARG A 219 -18.69 -10.96 7.99
C ARG A 219 -19.56 -11.54 6.89
N THR A 220 -19.07 -11.55 5.65
CA THR A 220 -19.77 -12.15 4.51
C THR A 220 -19.98 -13.65 4.73
N GLU A 221 -18.95 -14.38 5.19
CA GLU A 221 -19.05 -15.81 5.49
C GLU A 221 -20.10 -16.10 6.58
N PHE A 222 -20.10 -15.31 7.66
CA PHE A 222 -21.10 -15.45 8.72
C PHE A 222 -22.52 -15.17 8.19
N GLN A 223 -22.68 -14.13 7.40
CA GLN A 223 -23.97 -13.76 6.79
C GLN A 223 -24.48 -14.85 5.84
N THR A 224 -23.61 -15.44 5.01
CA THR A 224 -23.97 -16.56 4.12
C THR A 224 -24.48 -17.77 4.89
N LYS A 225 -23.85 -18.12 6.04
CA LYS A 225 -24.32 -19.21 6.91
C LYS A 225 -25.69 -18.89 7.53
N MET A 226 -25.87 -17.66 8.02
CA MET A 226 -27.15 -17.19 8.55
C MET A 226 -28.27 -17.27 7.50
N ASP A 227 -28.00 -16.79 6.30
CA ASP A 227 -28.99 -16.76 5.21
C ASP A 227 -29.39 -18.18 4.79
N GLY A 228 -28.44 -19.12 4.74
CA GLY A 228 -28.73 -20.54 4.51
C GLY A 228 -29.63 -21.16 5.58
N ILE A 229 -29.44 -20.80 6.85
CA ILE A 229 -30.28 -21.29 7.96
C ILE A 229 -31.67 -20.67 7.91
N LYS A 230 -31.79 -19.38 7.59
CA LYS A 230 -33.10 -18.73 7.35
C LYS A 230 -33.86 -19.42 6.21
N GLN A 231 -33.19 -19.67 5.09
CA GLN A 231 -33.77 -20.39 3.96
C GLN A 231 -34.24 -21.80 4.35
N TYR A 232 -33.45 -22.52 5.14
CA TYR A 232 -33.83 -23.85 5.65
C TYR A 232 -35.08 -23.80 6.55
N MET A 233 -35.15 -22.82 7.46
CA MET A 233 -36.30 -22.65 8.37
C MET A 233 -37.58 -22.29 7.61
N GLU A 234 -37.47 -21.47 6.57
CA GLU A 234 -38.59 -21.09 5.71
C GLU A 234 -39.10 -22.30 4.91
N LEU A 235 -38.19 -23.05 4.28
CA LEU A 235 -38.53 -24.26 3.51
C LEU A 235 -39.22 -25.33 4.39
N ARG A 236 -38.79 -25.47 5.64
CA ARG A 236 -39.35 -26.43 6.60
C ARG A 236 -40.53 -25.89 7.42
N ARG A 237 -40.95 -24.64 7.20
CA ARG A 237 -42.05 -23.98 7.92
C ARG A 237 -41.89 -24.06 9.44
N VAL A 238 -40.70 -23.72 9.93
CA VAL A 238 -40.40 -23.65 11.36
C VAL A 238 -41.24 -22.53 12.02
N SER A 239 -41.60 -22.72 13.30
CA SER A 239 -42.37 -21.71 14.04
C SER A 239 -41.58 -20.40 14.18
N LYS A 240 -42.27 -19.26 14.07
CA LYS A 240 -41.64 -17.93 14.18
C LYS A 240 -40.96 -17.69 15.53
N GLN A 241 -41.43 -18.36 16.58
CA GLN A 241 -40.78 -18.33 17.89
C GLN A 241 -39.41 -19.02 17.89
N LEU A 242 -39.31 -20.19 17.25
CA LEU A 242 -38.03 -20.90 17.15
C LEU A 242 -37.07 -20.17 16.20
N GLU A 243 -37.58 -19.63 15.09
CA GLU A 243 -36.82 -18.81 14.15
C GLU A 243 -36.18 -17.59 14.84
N ALA A 244 -36.97 -16.82 15.60
CA ALA A 244 -36.47 -15.66 16.35
C ALA A 244 -35.40 -16.05 17.39
N ARG A 245 -35.57 -17.21 18.04
CA ARG A 245 -34.60 -17.73 19.00
C ARG A 245 -33.28 -18.13 18.34
N VAL A 246 -33.34 -18.76 17.16
CA VAL A 246 -32.14 -19.13 16.38
C VAL A 246 -31.38 -17.88 15.93
N ILE A 247 -32.07 -16.88 15.37
CA ILE A 247 -31.44 -15.62 14.94
C ILE A 247 -30.76 -14.92 16.13
N LYS A 248 -31.43 -14.82 17.27
CA LYS A 248 -30.88 -14.21 18.49
C LYS A 248 -29.64 -14.93 19.01
N TRP A 249 -29.59 -16.27 18.91
CA TRP A 249 -28.42 -17.05 19.29
C TRP A 249 -27.24 -16.78 18.36
N PHE A 250 -27.47 -16.70 17.04
CA PHE A 250 -26.43 -16.34 16.08
C PHE A 250 -25.92 -14.90 16.28
N ASP A 251 -26.82 -13.93 16.51
CA ASP A 251 -26.41 -12.54 16.81
C ASP A 251 -25.53 -12.48 18.07
N TYR A 252 -25.86 -13.27 19.09
CA TYR A 252 -25.02 -13.43 20.29
C TYR A 252 -23.64 -14.02 19.98
N LEU A 253 -23.58 -15.07 19.14
CA LEU A 253 -22.29 -15.65 18.72
C LEU A 253 -21.42 -14.63 17.98
N TRP A 254 -22.01 -13.86 17.05
CA TRP A 254 -21.31 -12.83 16.29
C TRP A 254 -20.80 -11.69 17.19
N ALA A 255 -21.65 -11.17 18.07
CA ALA A 255 -21.31 -10.07 18.98
C ALA A 255 -20.14 -10.43 19.92
N ASN A 256 -20.05 -11.70 20.33
CA ASN A 256 -18.99 -12.17 21.21
C ASN A 256 -17.72 -12.64 20.48
N LYS A 257 -17.62 -12.41 19.15
CA LYS A 257 -16.50 -12.85 18.29
C LYS A 257 -16.18 -14.34 18.44
N GLN A 258 -17.16 -15.14 18.83
CA GLN A 258 -16.96 -16.56 19.04
C GLN A 258 -17.14 -17.24 17.69
N SER A 259 -16.03 -17.48 17.01
CA SER A 259 -16.05 -18.20 15.74
C SER A 259 -16.58 -19.61 16.01
N LEU A 260 -17.45 -20.12 15.13
CA LEU A 260 -17.92 -21.52 15.18
C LEU A 260 -16.79 -22.53 14.91
N SER A 261 -15.54 -22.07 14.76
CA SER A 261 -14.45 -22.80 14.12
C SER A 261 -13.09 -22.68 14.83
N ASP A 262 -13.08 -22.69 16.16
CA ASP A 262 -11.82 -22.81 16.91
C ASP A 262 -11.02 -24.08 16.51
N GLN A 263 -11.71 -25.13 16.04
CA GLN A 263 -11.09 -26.37 15.58
C GLN A 263 -10.43 -26.29 14.20
N GLN A 264 -10.81 -25.38 13.29
CA GLN A 264 -10.15 -25.29 11.98
C GLN A 264 -8.88 -24.42 12.04
N VAL A 265 -8.85 -23.43 12.94
CA VAL A 265 -7.67 -22.57 13.14
C VAL A 265 -6.50 -23.38 13.69
N LEU A 266 -6.75 -24.28 14.65
CA LEU A 266 -5.70 -25.11 15.26
C LEU A 266 -5.10 -26.12 14.28
N LYS A 267 -5.85 -26.61 13.28
CA LYS A 267 -5.36 -27.59 12.29
C LYS A 267 -4.27 -27.07 11.35
N VAL A 268 -4.07 -25.74 11.26
CA VAL A 268 -2.98 -25.14 10.47
C VAL A 268 -1.64 -25.23 11.19
N LEU A 269 -1.66 -25.38 12.51
CA LEU A 269 -0.47 -25.42 13.35
C LEU A 269 0.07 -26.85 13.45
N PRO A 270 1.39 -27.05 13.57
CA PRO A 270 1.97 -28.33 13.97
C PRO A 270 1.42 -28.80 15.33
N ASP A 271 1.25 -30.11 15.50
CA ASP A 271 0.63 -30.74 16.70
C ASP A 271 1.27 -30.28 18.02
N LYS A 272 2.58 -30.02 18.02
CA LYS A 272 3.29 -29.49 19.19
C LYS A 272 2.78 -28.12 19.62
N LEU A 273 2.61 -27.19 18.67
CA LEU A 273 2.11 -25.83 18.96
C LEU A 273 0.62 -25.86 19.31
N GLN A 274 -0.15 -26.78 18.72
CA GLN A 274 -1.54 -27.00 19.10
C GLN A 274 -1.63 -27.40 20.58
N ALA A 275 -0.83 -28.38 21.01
CA ALA A 275 -0.83 -28.85 22.40
C ALA A 275 -0.39 -27.76 23.40
N GLU A 276 0.62 -26.95 23.05
CA GLU A 276 1.07 -25.83 23.90
C GLU A 276 0.00 -24.75 24.07
N ILE A 277 -0.64 -24.31 22.97
CA ILE A 277 -1.72 -23.29 23.00
C ILE A 277 -2.92 -23.85 23.77
N ALA A 278 -3.32 -25.08 23.46
CA ALA A 278 -4.42 -25.76 24.10
C ALA A 278 -4.20 -25.80 25.62
N MET A 279 -3.04 -26.28 26.07
CA MET A 279 -2.67 -26.28 27.49
C MET A 279 -2.75 -24.87 28.07
N GLN A 280 -2.17 -23.86 27.45
CA GLN A 280 -2.21 -22.49 27.99
C GLN A 280 -3.63 -21.94 28.14
N VAL A 281 -4.55 -22.23 27.21
CA VAL A 281 -5.94 -21.74 27.23
C VAL A 281 -6.80 -22.46 28.27
N HIS A 282 -6.56 -23.75 28.50
CA HIS A 282 -7.47 -24.59 29.30
C HIS A 282 -6.88 -25.07 30.64
N PHE A 283 -5.57 -24.90 30.89
CA PHE A 283 -4.90 -25.42 32.07
C PHE A 283 -5.52 -24.92 33.39
N GLU A 284 -5.81 -23.62 33.51
CA GLU A 284 -6.46 -23.10 34.72
C GLU A 284 -7.86 -23.65 34.93
N THR A 285 -8.57 -23.98 33.85
CA THR A 285 -9.93 -24.51 33.95
C THR A 285 -9.89 -25.98 34.39
N LEU A 286 -8.97 -26.76 33.84
CA LEU A 286 -8.78 -28.17 34.22
C LEU A 286 -8.26 -28.32 35.65
N ARG A 287 -7.35 -27.45 36.10
CA ARG A 287 -6.81 -27.50 37.48
C ARG A 287 -7.87 -27.27 38.57
N LYS A 288 -8.96 -26.57 38.24
CA LYS A 288 -10.10 -26.35 39.16
C LYS A 288 -10.95 -27.60 39.35
N VAL A 289 -10.87 -28.57 38.44
CA VAL A 289 -11.62 -29.83 38.53
C VAL A 289 -10.84 -30.80 39.42
N ARG A 290 -11.43 -31.19 40.57
CA ARG A 290 -10.78 -32.06 41.56
C ARG A 290 -10.28 -33.38 40.99
N ILE A 291 -10.97 -33.93 39.99
CA ILE A 291 -10.64 -35.22 39.36
C ILE A 291 -9.32 -35.16 38.57
N PHE A 292 -8.87 -33.96 38.16
CA PHE A 292 -7.70 -33.78 37.29
C PHE A 292 -6.48 -33.16 38.00
N GLN A 293 -6.52 -32.99 39.32
CA GLN A 293 -5.44 -32.34 40.09
C GLN A 293 -4.18 -33.22 40.21
N ASP A 294 -4.36 -34.54 40.31
CA ASP A 294 -3.28 -35.51 40.51
C ASP A 294 -2.90 -36.26 39.22
N CYS A 295 -3.32 -35.76 38.05
CA CYS A 295 -3.06 -36.37 36.75
C CYS A 295 -1.71 -35.93 36.15
N GLU A 296 -1.06 -36.82 35.41
CA GLU A 296 0.15 -36.49 34.65
C GLU A 296 -0.11 -35.43 33.57
N ALA A 297 0.86 -34.53 33.37
CA ALA A 297 0.77 -33.45 32.38
C ALA A 297 0.53 -33.95 30.94
N GLY A 298 1.02 -35.13 30.58
CA GLY A 298 0.76 -35.76 29.28
C GLY A 298 -0.71 -36.11 29.06
N LEU A 299 -1.38 -36.68 30.08
CA LEU A 299 -2.82 -36.97 30.03
C LEU A 299 -3.65 -35.68 29.93
N LEU A 300 -3.26 -34.65 30.66
CA LEU A 300 -3.92 -33.33 30.58
C LEU A 300 -3.79 -32.75 29.17
N ALA A 301 -2.62 -32.83 28.54
CA ALA A 301 -2.42 -32.35 27.17
C ALA A 301 -3.33 -33.06 26.16
N GLU A 302 -3.45 -34.39 26.23
CA GLU A 302 -4.36 -35.14 25.37
C GLU A 302 -5.84 -34.83 25.63
N LEU A 303 -6.23 -34.65 26.90
CA LEU A 303 -7.59 -34.28 27.27
C LEU A 303 -7.97 -32.90 26.72
N VAL A 304 -7.07 -31.91 26.82
CA VAL A 304 -7.37 -30.57 26.29
C VAL A 304 -7.59 -30.60 24.78
N LEU A 305 -6.79 -31.37 24.04
CA LEU A 305 -6.96 -31.50 22.59
C LEU A 305 -8.32 -32.10 22.19
N LYS A 306 -8.99 -32.84 23.10
CA LYS A 306 -10.33 -33.39 22.89
C LYS A 306 -11.46 -32.54 23.47
N LEU A 307 -11.16 -31.46 24.20
CA LEU A 307 -12.20 -30.56 24.71
C LEU A 307 -12.94 -29.88 23.56
N GLN A 308 -14.27 -29.91 23.63
CA GLN A 308 -15.14 -29.25 22.67
C GLN A 308 -15.90 -28.11 23.36
N LEU A 309 -15.84 -26.91 22.77
CA LEU A 309 -16.56 -25.76 23.28
C LEU A 309 -18.04 -25.85 22.87
N GLN A 310 -18.93 -25.99 23.85
CA GLN A 310 -20.39 -25.93 23.65
C GLN A 310 -20.97 -24.64 24.27
N VAL A 311 -21.94 -24.03 23.60
CA VAL A 311 -22.59 -22.78 24.03
C VAL A 311 -24.09 -23.01 24.17
N PHE A 312 -24.63 -22.69 25.35
CA PHE A 312 -26.05 -22.82 25.66
C PHE A 312 -26.70 -21.44 25.82
N SER A 313 -27.96 -21.31 25.39
CA SER A 313 -28.72 -20.07 25.59
C SER A 313 -29.33 -20.01 27.00
N PRO A 314 -29.62 -18.82 27.54
CA PRO A 314 -30.34 -18.71 28.82
C PRO A 314 -31.68 -19.47 28.78
N GLY A 315 -31.88 -20.38 29.74
CA GLY A 315 -33.08 -21.22 29.83
C GLY A 315 -32.95 -22.59 29.16
N ASP A 316 -31.82 -22.90 28.53
CA ASP A 316 -31.58 -24.22 27.95
C ASP A 316 -31.26 -25.27 29.02
N TYR A 317 -31.84 -26.45 28.87
CA TYR A 317 -31.52 -27.62 29.68
C TYR A 317 -30.34 -28.36 29.04
N ILE A 318 -29.23 -28.47 29.77
CA ILE A 318 -28.03 -29.18 29.31
C ILE A 318 -28.25 -30.70 29.34
N CYS A 319 -28.81 -31.22 30.43
CA CYS A 319 -29.16 -32.62 30.61
C CYS A 319 -30.46 -32.73 31.42
N ARG A 320 -31.23 -33.79 31.19
CA ARG A 320 -32.48 -34.06 31.92
C ARG A 320 -32.38 -35.37 32.72
N LYS A 321 -33.21 -35.48 33.75
CA LYS A 321 -33.32 -36.70 34.55
C LYS A 321 -33.80 -37.85 33.65
N GLY A 322 -33.04 -38.95 33.65
CA GLY A 322 -33.30 -40.11 32.79
C GLY A 322 -32.47 -40.15 31.51
N ASP A 323 -31.74 -39.09 31.17
CA ASP A 323 -30.80 -39.10 30.04
C ASP A 323 -29.55 -39.95 30.38
N ILE A 324 -29.01 -40.62 29.37
CA ILE A 324 -27.77 -41.40 29.50
C ILE A 324 -26.58 -40.43 29.50
N GLY A 325 -25.88 -40.30 30.64
CA GLY A 325 -24.70 -39.47 30.77
C GLY A 325 -23.48 -40.06 30.05
N ARG A 326 -23.13 -39.52 28.87
CA ARG A 326 -21.94 -39.91 28.10
C ARG A 326 -20.84 -38.84 28.07
N GLU A 327 -21.17 -37.64 28.56
CA GLU A 327 -20.33 -36.45 28.43
C GLU A 327 -20.09 -35.81 29.79
N MET A 328 -18.94 -35.14 29.92
CA MET A 328 -18.60 -34.32 31.08
C MET A 328 -18.53 -32.87 30.64
N TYR A 329 -19.25 -31.99 31.34
CA TYR A 329 -19.26 -30.55 31.08
C TYR A 329 -18.40 -29.81 32.10
N ILE A 330 -17.63 -28.83 31.61
CA ILE A 330 -16.82 -27.95 32.45
C ILE A 330 -17.28 -26.51 32.21
N VAL A 331 -17.73 -25.83 33.26
CA VAL A 331 -18.22 -24.45 33.16
C VAL A 331 -17.03 -23.49 33.06
N LYS A 332 -16.75 -23.02 31.83
CA LYS A 332 -15.70 -22.02 31.57
C LYS A 332 -16.18 -20.59 31.85
N ARG A 333 -17.38 -20.24 31.39
CA ARG A 333 -18.03 -18.93 31.57
C ARG A 333 -19.54 -19.12 31.65
N GLY A 334 -20.19 -18.34 32.51
CA GLY A 334 -21.62 -18.45 32.79
C GLY A 334 -21.89 -19.10 34.14
N LYS A 335 -23.16 -19.41 34.39
CA LYS A 335 -23.63 -20.02 35.64
C LYS A 335 -24.69 -21.04 35.32
N LEU A 336 -24.69 -22.13 36.07
CA LEU A 336 -25.67 -23.20 35.92
C LEU A 336 -26.51 -23.30 37.18
N GLN A 337 -27.77 -23.66 37.00
CA GLN A 337 -28.68 -23.95 38.09
C GLN A 337 -29.21 -25.36 37.92
N VAL A 338 -29.18 -26.13 39.02
CA VAL A 338 -29.83 -27.43 39.06
C VAL A 338 -31.27 -27.21 39.49
N VAL A 339 -32.21 -27.64 38.68
CA VAL A 339 -33.65 -27.56 38.95
C VAL A 339 -34.19 -28.95 39.26
N GLY A 340 -35.08 -29.04 40.25
CA GLY A 340 -35.78 -30.26 40.59
C GLY A 340 -36.85 -30.61 39.56
N ASP A 341 -37.50 -31.77 39.71
CA ASP A 341 -38.54 -32.25 38.79
C ASP A 341 -39.71 -31.26 38.65
N ASP A 342 -39.95 -30.42 39.67
CA ASP A 342 -41.00 -29.40 39.72
C ASP A 342 -40.60 -28.05 39.08
N GLY A 343 -39.41 -27.97 38.45
CA GLY A 343 -38.87 -26.73 37.87
C GLY A 343 -38.39 -25.69 38.90
N GLN A 344 -38.51 -25.99 40.20
CA GLN A 344 -37.97 -25.16 41.28
C GLN A 344 -36.46 -25.35 41.44
N LYS A 345 -35.76 -24.27 41.82
CA LYS A 345 -34.29 -24.24 41.92
C LYS A 345 -33.81 -25.00 43.15
N VAL A 346 -32.85 -25.90 42.96
CA VAL A 346 -32.31 -26.76 44.01
C VAL A 346 -30.87 -26.40 44.36
N PHE A 347 -30.05 -25.96 43.39
CA PHE A 347 -28.64 -25.61 43.63
C PHE A 347 -28.09 -24.55 42.66
N TYR A 348 -27.14 -23.74 43.13
CA TYR A 348 -26.43 -22.72 42.35
C TYR A 348 -24.94 -23.08 42.27
N SER A 349 -24.36 -23.12 41.07
CA SER A 349 -22.92 -23.31 40.86
C SER A 349 -22.32 -22.29 39.90
#